data_AF-A0A959Y5P4-F1
#
_entry.id   AF-A0A959Y5P4-F1
#
_cell.length_a   1.000
_cell.length_b   1.000
_cell.length_c   1.000
_cell.angle_alpha   90.00
_cell.angle_beta   90.00
_cell.angle_gamma   90.00
#
_symmetry.space_group_name_H-M   'P 1'
#
loop_
_entity.id
_entity.type
_entity.pdbx_description
1 polymer ?
#
loop_
_entity_poly.entity_id
_entity_poly.type
_entity_poly.pdbx_seq_one_letter_code
_entity_poly.pdbx_strand_id
1 'polypeptide(L)'
;TGLNQLDTVYGDLILVWSDLSLTCTLPNDLDFVGGELAFGTDHGTTVQGGNDLTRIGGDLRVCCEPTMTSFQALQSLQVVEGDLRINYNDVLVTFNALQQLDSVYGDLWINDNDVLYSVQGLNDLVYVDGVVIQDNPQLVGLGALDHAVEIQTSVQINNNPALAICHVQAVCDHINANGAATAYQNATGCNTVPEVHAACNPFPLLNVRVLLEGPYDPFIGLMHDSLRSAGLVPLAEPYTSLGYVHVGDGGNESTTAGVLAATGNDAIVDWVVLELRDATDPTTVVNSRSALLQRDGDIVDTDGSSPVAMMVPDDDYHVAVKHRNHLAVMTGQTWALSPG
;
A
#
# COMPACT_ATOMS: atom_id res chain seq x y z
N THR A 1 44.74 13.05 12.49
CA THR A 1 44.56 12.85 13.95
C THR A 1 44.20 14.14 14.70
N GLY A 2 43.58 15.14 14.05
CA GLY A 2 43.28 16.44 14.68
C GLY A 2 41.81 16.70 15.04
N LEU A 3 40.90 15.77 14.74
CA LEU A 3 39.46 15.97 14.94
C LEU A 3 38.89 15.21 16.15
N ASN A 4 39.71 14.43 16.86
CA ASN A 4 39.25 13.51 17.94
C ASN A 4 38.72 14.20 19.22
N GLN A 5 38.50 15.52 19.20
CA GLN A 5 37.90 16.31 20.28
C GLN A 5 36.84 17.29 19.75
N LEU A 6 36.43 17.15 18.48
CA LEU A 6 35.40 17.98 17.89
C LEU A 6 34.04 17.37 18.26
N ASP A 7 33.36 18.03 19.19
CA ASP A 7 32.00 17.67 19.64
C ASP A 7 30.92 18.35 18.80
N THR A 8 31.16 19.57 18.34
CA THR A 8 30.19 20.33 17.55
C THR A 8 30.83 21.03 16.36
N VAL A 9 30.16 20.99 15.20
CA VAL A 9 30.41 21.89 14.06
C VAL A 9 29.26 22.87 13.96
N TYR A 10 29.48 24.18 14.12
CA TYR A 10 28.38 25.17 14.08
C TYR A 10 27.86 25.51 12.68
N GLY A 11 28.57 25.13 11.63
CA GLY A 11 28.18 25.36 10.24
C GLY A 11 28.20 24.05 9.45
N ASP A 12 28.52 24.14 8.16
CA ASP A 12 28.53 22.97 7.28
C ASP A 12 29.76 22.08 7.53
N LEU A 13 29.54 20.77 7.46
CA LEU A 13 30.57 19.75 7.40
C LEU A 13 30.47 19.02 6.06
N ILE A 14 31.30 19.45 5.11
CA ILE A 14 31.37 18.84 3.78
C ILE A 14 32.60 17.94 3.73
N LEU A 15 32.37 16.64 3.56
CA LEU A 15 33.41 15.64 3.43
C LEU A 15 33.69 15.43 1.94
N VAL A 16 34.91 15.83 1.51
CA VAL A 16 35.36 15.75 0.11
C VAL A 16 36.54 14.79 0.03
N TRP A 17 36.48 13.81 -0.88
CA TRP A 17 37.54 12.80 -1.06
C TRP A 17 38.47 13.12 -2.23
N SER A 18 39.74 12.72 -2.08
CA SER A 18 40.73 12.74 -3.16
C SER A 18 41.40 11.38 -3.39
N ASP A 19 41.11 10.34 -2.60
CA ASP A 19 41.78 9.03 -2.66
C ASP A 19 40.81 7.88 -2.31
N LEU A 20 40.73 6.90 -3.22
CA LEU A 20 39.94 5.66 -3.19
C LEU A 20 40.26 4.70 -2.03
N SER A 21 41.35 4.91 -1.31
CA SER A 21 41.88 3.96 -0.33
C SER A 21 41.68 4.35 1.14
N LEU A 22 41.05 5.50 1.41
CA LEU A 22 40.87 6.02 2.76
C LEU A 22 39.42 5.88 3.27
N THR A 23 39.27 5.30 4.46
CA THR A 23 38.04 5.38 5.24
C THR A 23 37.86 6.80 5.78
N CYS A 24 36.66 7.35 5.65
CA CYS A 24 36.32 8.61 6.33
C CYS A 24 35.89 8.28 7.76
N THR A 25 36.56 8.86 8.75
CA THR A 25 36.21 8.68 10.17
C THR A 25 35.79 10.03 10.75
N LEU A 26 34.50 10.17 11.04
CA LEU A 26 33.99 11.27 11.84
C LEU A 26 34.47 11.12 13.30
N PRO A 27 34.71 12.21 14.04
CA PRO A 27 34.97 12.15 15.47
C PRO A 27 33.82 11.43 16.17
N ASN A 28 34.13 10.54 17.11
CA ASN A 28 33.08 9.80 17.83
C ASN A 28 32.26 10.71 18.73
N ASP A 29 32.91 11.72 19.31
CA ASP A 29 32.30 12.68 20.23
C ASP A 29 31.50 13.78 19.50
N LEU A 30 31.51 13.79 18.15
CA LEU A 30 30.74 14.76 17.35
C LEU A 30 29.26 14.47 17.53
N ASP A 31 28.54 15.36 18.23
CA ASP A 31 27.13 15.22 18.56
C ASP A 31 26.19 16.05 17.68
N PHE A 32 26.72 17.13 17.08
CA PHE A 32 25.94 18.11 16.34
C PHE A 32 26.70 18.73 15.15
N VAL A 33 26.02 18.80 14.00
CA VAL A 33 26.41 19.62 12.85
C VAL A 33 25.33 20.69 12.66
N GLY A 34 25.67 21.97 12.76
CA GLY A 34 24.72 23.08 12.75
C GLY A 34 24.22 23.48 11.36
N GLY A 35 24.99 23.17 10.31
CA GLY A 35 24.62 23.37 8.91
C GLY A 35 24.41 22.06 8.17
N GLU A 36 24.79 22.03 6.90
CA GLU A 36 24.73 20.84 6.05
C GLU A 36 25.78 19.81 6.46
N LEU A 37 25.39 18.54 6.55
CA LEU A 37 26.33 17.41 6.50
C LEU A 37 26.25 16.78 5.11
N ALA A 38 27.34 16.92 4.35
CA ALA A 38 27.42 16.39 2.99
C ALA A 38 28.52 15.34 2.86
N PHE A 39 28.13 14.16 2.38
CA PHE A 39 29.02 13.15 1.83
C PHE A 39 29.03 13.34 0.32
N GLY A 40 30.18 13.73 -0.25
CA GLY A 40 30.29 13.85 -1.70
C GLY A 40 31.72 13.78 -2.23
N THR A 41 31.80 13.38 -3.50
CA THR A 41 32.96 13.28 -4.41
C THR A 41 33.65 11.92 -4.48
N ASP A 42 32.95 10.99 -5.16
CA ASP A 42 33.43 9.97 -6.09
C ASP A 42 34.23 8.76 -5.56
N HIS A 43 34.68 8.68 -4.30
CA HIS A 43 35.73 7.69 -4.01
C HIS A 43 35.76 7.08 -2.58
N GLY A 44 34.69 7.16 -1.78
CA GLY A 44 34.65 6.57 -0.42
C GLY A 44 33.87 5.26 -0.32
N THR A 45 34.47 4.18 0.22
CA THR A 45 33.79 2.89 0.42
C THR A 45 32.91 2.85 1.68
N THR A 46 33.26 3.62 2.72
CA THR A 46 32.56 3.61 4.03
C THR A 46 32.86 4.86 4.86
N VAL A 47 31.83 5.42 5.51
CA VAL A 47 31.95 6.44 6.57
C VAL A 47 31.74 5.78 7.93
N GLN A 48 32.72 5.94 8.83
CA GLN A 48 32.70 5.39 10.20
C GLN A 48 32.90 6.50 11.24
N GLY A 49 32.77 6.17 12.52
CA GLY A 49 32.85 7.13 13.63
C GLY A 49 31.50 7.77 13.90
N GLY A 50 31.45 9.04 14.33
CA GLY A 50 30.18 9.78 14.49
C GLY A 50 29.18 9.15 15.46
N ASN A 51 29.66 8.33 16.39
CA ASN A 51 28.79 7.50 17.23
C ASN A 51 27.84 8.33 18.11
N ASP A 52 28.18 9.58 18.41
CA ASP A 52 27.36 10.47 19.23
C ASP A 52 26.57 11.48 18.40
N LEU A 53 26.68 11.46 17.05
CA LEU A 53 26.01 12.41 16.16
C LEU A 53 24.51 12.15 16.16
N THR A 54 23.77 12.99 16.88
CA THR A 54 22.32 12.85 17.06
C THR A 54 21.52 13.84 16.23
N ARG A 55 22.13 14.97 15.83
CA ARG A 55 21.39 16.04 15.14
C ARG A 55 22.21 16.74 14.06
N ILE A 56 21.53 17.05 12.95
CA ILE A 56 21.99 17.93 11.88
C ILE A 56 21.01 19.11 11.78
N GLY A 57 21.52 20.34 11.88
CA GLY A 57 20.75 21.58 11.89
C GLY A 57 20.39 22.12 10.50
N GLY A 58 21.01 21.57 9.45
CA GLY A 58 20.64 21.80 8.05
C GLY A 58 20.31 20.50 7.33
N ASP A 59 20.71 20.43 6.07
CA ASP A 59 20.45 19.28 5.21
C ASP A 59 21.44 18.13 5.51
N LEU A 60 20.98 16.89 5.36
CA LEU A 60 21.84 15.73 5.23
C LEU A 60 21.86 15.30 3.76
N ARG A 61 23.02 15.42 3.12
CA ARG A 61 23.22 15.00 1.73
C ARG A 61 24.15 13.80 1.66
N VAL A 62 23.60 12.67 1.23
CA VAL A 62 24.30 11.42 0.94
C VAL A 62 24.24 11.21 -0.58
N CYS A 63 25.20 11.77 -1.31
CA CYS A 63 25.16 11.73 -2.76
C CYS A 63 26.40 11.12 -3.39
N CYS A 64 26.15 10.45 -4.51
CA CYS A 64 27.12 10.32 -5.57
C CYS A 64 28.31 9.42 -5.16
N GLU A 65 28.03 8.40 -4.35
CA GLU A 65 29.04 7.49 -3.80
C GLU A 65 28.89 6.08 -4.40
N PRO A 66 29.52 5.79 -5.55
CA PRO A 66 29.34 4.54 -6.28
C PRO A 66 29.93 3.32 -5.55
N THR A 67 30.64 3.52 -4.44
CA THR A 67 31.24 2.44 -3.64
C THR A 67 30.74 2.39 -2.19
N MET A 68 29.90 3.34 -1.78
CA MET A 68 29.41 3.41 -0.40
C MET A 68 28.30 2.38 -0.16
N THR A 69 28.65 1.35 0.60
CA THR A 69 27.71 0.29 1.00
C THR A 69 27.01 0.58 2.33
N SER A 70 27.55 1.51 3.12
CA SER A 70 26.97 1.94 4.40
C SER A 70 27.49 3.31 4.84
N PHE A 71 26.66 4.00 5.64
CA PHE A 71 27.00 5.22 6.40
C PHE A 71 26.84 4.95 7.90
N GLN A 72 27.53 3.92 8.42
CA GLN A 72 27.44 3.50 9.82
C GLN A 72 27.66 4.66 10.81
N ALA A 73 28.38 5.70 10.41
CA ALA A 73 28.58 6.89 11.23
C ALA A 73 27.29 7.66 11.60
N LEU A 74 26.15 7.33 10.99
CA LEU A 74 24.85 7.94 11.28
C LEU A 74 23.97 7.09 12.21
N GLN A 75 24.49 6.00 12.81
CA GLN A 75 23.72 5.04 13.61
C GLN A 75 22.97 5.63 14.82
N SER A 76 23.38 6.81 15.29
CA SER A 76 22.76 7.53 16.40
C SER A 76 22.00 8.79 15.96
N LEU A 77 21.93 9.05 14.65
CA LEU A 77 21.26 10.22 14.11
C LEU A 77 19.75 10.12 14.38
N GLN A 78 19.20 11.15 15.03
CA GLN A 78 17.80 11.24 15.41
C GLN A 78 17.06 12.33 14.64
N VAL A 79 17.73 13.45 14.35
CA VAL A 79 17.07 14.62 13.75
C VAL A 79 17.89 15.22 12.61
N VAL A 80 17.21 15.49 11.50
CA VAL A 80 17.67 16.38 10.43
C VAL A 80 16.69 17.56 10.38
N GLU A 81 17.17 18.78 10.63
CA GLU A 81 16.31 19.98 10.63
C GLU A 81 15.99 20.51 9.22
N GLY A 82 16.77 20.10 8.22
CA GLY A 82 16.51 20.35 6.79
C GLY A 82 16.06 19.10 6.04
N ASP A 83 16.47 19.01 4.78
CA ASP A 83 16.16 17.88 3.91
C ASP A 83 17.13 16.70 4.16
N LEU A 84 16.61 15.48 4.07
CA LEU A 84 17.42 14.27 3.94
C LEU A 84 17.45 13.85 2.47
N ARG A 85 18.60 13.97 1.81
CA ARG A 85 18.78 13.60 0.40
C ARG A 85 19.74 12.43 0.25
N ILE A 86 19.24 11.31 -0.26
CA ILE A 86 19.99 10.09 -0.55
C ILE A 86 19.86 9.79 -2.03
N ASN A 87 20.89 10.13 -2.83
CA ASN A 87 20.79 10.01 -4.27
C ASN A 87 22.08 9.64 -5.00
N TYR A 88 21.98 8.96 -6.15
CA TYR A 88 23.14 8.47 -6.92
C TYR A 88 24.09 7.58 -6.08
N ASN A 89 23.55 6.63 -5.32
CA ASN A 89 24.32 5.65 -4.54
C ASN A 89 24.15 4.23 -5.12
N ASP A 90 24.85 3.94 -6.20
CA ASP A 90 24.67 2.75 -7.04
C ASP A 90 24.88 1.39 -6.35
N VAL A 91 25.50 1.37 -5.16
CA VAL A 91 25.77 0.14 -4.39
C VAL A 91 25.11 0.09 -3.01
N LEU A 92 24.37 1.15 -2.64
CA LEU A 92 23.69 1.23 -1.36
C LEU A 92 22.41 0.39 -1.38
N VAL A 93 22.36 -0.67 -0.56
CA VAL A 93 21.24 -1.62 -0.59
C VAL A 93 20.12 -1.27 0.40
N THR A 94 20.46 -0.63 1.54
CA THR A 94 19.53 -0.29 2.63
C THR A 94 20.02 0.92 3.43
N PHE A 95 19.17 1.47 4.30
CA PHE A 95 19.49 2.57 5.22
C PHE A 95 19.64 2.13 6.68
N ASN A 96 20.11 0.90 6.95
CA ASN A 96 20.15 0.35 8.32
C ASN A 96 20.85 1.23 9.37
N ALA A 97 21.70 2.17 8.96
CA ALA A 97 22.31 3.12 9.87
C ALA A 97 21.39 4.29 10.28
N LEU A 98 20.18 4.44 9.73
CA LEU A 98 19.22 5.48 10.14
C LEU A 98 18.16 4.96 11.12
N GLN A 99 18.38 3.81 11.76
CA GLN A 99 17.37 3.16 12.61
C GLN A 99 16.86 4.00 13.77
N GLN A 100 17.57 5.06 14.19
CA GLN A 100 17.13 5.98 15.24
C GLN A 100 16.60 7.31 14.71
N LEU A 101 16.53 7.48 13.38
CA LEU A 101 16.10 8.72 12.76
C LEU A 101 14.60 8.90 13.01
N ASP A 102 14.28 9.88 13.85
CA ASP A 102 12.93 10.21 14.31
C ASP A 102 12.30 11.31 13.45
N SER A 103 13.06 12.34 13.07
CA SER A 103 12.47 13.50 12.40
C SER A 103 13.36 14.03 11.27
N VAL A 104 12.74 14.28 10.11
CA VAL A 104 13.29 15.10 9.03
C VAL A 104 12.36 16.30 8.87
N TYR A 105 12.79 17.50 9.26
CA TYR A 105 11.89 18.65 9.24
C TYR A 105 11.67 19.25 7.84
N GLY A 106 12.51 18.87 6.87
CA GLY A 106 12.29 19.11 5.44
C GLY A 106 11.82 17.85 4.71
N ASP A 107 12.17 17.77 3.43
CA ASP A 107 11.79 16.66 2.57
C ASP A 107 12.77 15.47 2.67
N LEU A 108 12.23 14.25 2.61
CA LEU A 108 12.97 13.02 2.38
C LEU A 108 13.05 12.74 0.88
N TRP A 109 14.24 12.88 0.30
CA TRP A 109 14.55 12.58 -1.10
C TRP A 109 15.35 11.28 -1.22
N ILE A 110 14.78 10.26 -1.86
CA ILE A 110 15.45 8.99 -2.16
C ILE A 110 15.37 8.76 -3.66
N ASN A 111 16.41 9.15 -4.41
CA ASN A 111 16.36 9.08 -5.87
C ASN A 111 17.60 8.49 -6.51
N ASP A 112 17.47 7.84 -7.67
CA ASP A 112 18.61 7.34 -8.44
C ASP A 112 19.54 6.41 -7.61
N ASN A 113 18.98 5.45 -6.85
CA ASN A 113 19.78 4.43 -6.14
C ASN A 113 19.53 3.05 -6.78
N ASP A 114 20.39 2.68 -7.74
CA ASP A 114 20.19 1.56 -8.67
C ASP A 114 19.94 0.18 -8.00
N VAL A 115 20.57 -0.08 -6.86
CA VAL A 115 20.46 -1.38 -6.15
C VAL A 115 19.68 -1.31 -4.84
N LEU A 116 19.13 -0.14 -4.50
CA LEU A 116 18.34 0.04 -3.28
C LEU A 116 17.12 -0.88 -3.37
N TYR A 117 17.06 -1.87 -2.48
CA TYR A 117 15.99 -2.88 -2.49
C TYR A 117 14.87 -2.55 -1.50
N SER A 118 15.21 -1.88 -0.40
CA SER A 118 14.27 -1.45 0.63
C SER A 118 14.74 -0.17 1.31
N VAL A 119 13.79 0.56 1.89
CA VAL A 119 14.05 1.71 2.77
C VAL A 119 14.24 1.30 4.24
N GLN A 120 14.67 0.05 4.47
CA GLN A 120 14.93 -0.45 5.83
C GLN A 120 15.93 0.46 6.54
N GLY A 121 15.53 0.95 7.70
CA GLY A 121 16.25 2.00 8.42
C GLY A 121 15.34 3.11 8.89
N LEU A 122 14.22 3.37 8.20
CA LEU A 122 13.30 4.46 8.55
C LEU A 122 12.18 4.07 9.52
N ASN A 123 12.31 2.95 10.25
CA ASN A 123 11.24 2.38 11.07
C ASN A 123 10.84 3.24 12.29
N ASP A 124 11.73 4.13 12.73
CA ASP A 124 11.51 5.02 13.87
C ASP A 124 11.13 6.44 13.43
N LEU A 125 11.02 6.69 12.11
CA LEU A 125 10.70 8.01 11.58
C LEU A 125 9.27 8.40 11.97
N VAL A 126 9.09 9.50 12.69
CA VAL A 126 7.79 10.00 13.15
C VAL A 126 7.30 11.18 12.31
N TYR A 127 8.22 12.01 11.81
CA TYR A 127 7.87 13.24 11.09
C TYR A 127 8.71 13.43 9.83
N VAL A 128 8.05 13.86 8.74
CA VAL A 128 8.69 14.35 7.52
C VAL A 128 7.83 15.44 6.86
N ASP A 129 8.42 16.47 6.26
CA ASP A 129 7.63 17.48 5.54
C ASP A 129 7.02 16.86 4.28
N GLY A 130 7.85 16.34 3.37
CA GLY A 130 7.43 15.63 2.16
C GLY A 130 8.29 14.41 1.86
N VAL A 131 7.72 13.46 1.12
CA VAL A 131 8.40 12.23 0.70
C VAL A 131 8.51 12.20 -0.81
N VAL A 132 9.74 12.10 -1.32
CA VAL A 132 10.06 12.00 -2.75
C VAL A 132 10.91 10.75 -2.97
N ILE A 133 10.34 9.75 -3.63
CA ILE A 133 10.99 8.48 -3.95
C ILE A 133 10.92 8.25 -5.47
N GLN A 134 12.03 8.44 -6.16
CA GLN A 134 12.06 8.43 -7.63
C GLN A 134 13.23 7.63 -8.21
N ASP A 135 13.02 6.96 -9.34
CA ASP A 135 14.12 6.36 -10.10
C ASP A 135 14.98 5.36 -9.27
N ASN A 136 14.36 4.54 -8.41
CA ASN A 136 15.01 3.43 -7.70
C ASN A 136 14.53 2.09 -8.29
N PRO A 137 15.21 1.55 -9.33
CA PRO A 137 14.67 0.47 -10.15
C PRO A 137 14.53 -0.88 -9.44
N GLN A 138 15.26 -1.12 -8.33
CA GLN A 138 15.20 -2.36 -7.56
C GLN A 138 14.38 -2.25 -6.26
N LEU A 139 13.84 -1.08 -5.94
CA LEU A 139 13.08 -0.86 -4.70
C LEU A 139 11.74 -1.61 -4.80
N VAL A 140 11.52 -2.60 -3.93
CA VAL A 140 10.31 -3.44 -4.00
C VAL A 140 9.19 -2.98 -3.07
N GLY A 141 9.53 -2.29 -1.98
CA GLY A 141 8.56 -1.90 -0.98
C GLY A 141 9.04 -0.82 -0.02
N LEU A 142 8.06 -0.13 0.58
CA LEU A 142 8.26 0.94 1.56
C LEU A 142 8.02 0.47 3.01
N GLY A 143 8.09 -0.84 3.29
CA GLY A 143 7.62 -1.43 4.56
C GLY A 143 8.24 -0.86 5.85
N ALA A 144 9.38 -0.18 5.79
CA ALA A 144 9.93 0.53 6.94
C ALA A 144 9.19 1.84 7.29
N LEU A 145 8.18 2.22 6.49
CA LEU A 145 7.26 3.33 6.74
C LEU A 145 5.84 2.82 7.05
N ASP A 146 5.71 1.53 7.41
CA ASP A 146 4.44 0.91 7.78
C ASP A 146 4.08 1.15 9.25
N HIS A 147 4.10 2.43 9.62
CA HIS A 147 3.74 2.94 10.93
C HIS A 147 3.25 4.39 10.79
N ALA A 148 2.77 4.97 11.88
CA ALA A 148 2.29 6.35 11.88
C ALA A 148 3.47 7.31 11.67
N VAL A 149 3.45 8.03 10.54
CA VAL A 149 4.40 9.10 10.19
C VAL A 149 3.59 10.31 9.75
N GLU A 150 3.83 11.45 10.37
CA GLU A 150 3.21 12.71 9.97
C GLU A 150 3.91 13.26 8.73
N ILE A 151 3.26 13.15 7.56
CA ILE A 151 3.71 13.73 6.28
C ILE A 151 2.90 15.00 6.00
N GLN A 152 3.54 16.17 6.05
CA GLN A 152 2.85 17.47 5.94
C GLN A 152 2.38 17.82 4.52
N THR A 153 3.27 17.70 3.53
CA THR A 153 3.11 18.37 2.24
C THR A 153 2.69 17.42 1.14
N SER A 154 3.54 16.46 0.78
CA SER A 154 3.29 15.58 -0.37
C SER A 154 3.99 14.23 -0.30
N VAL A 155 3.41 13.27 -1.02
CA VAL A 155 4.01 11.96 -1.33
C VAL A 155 4.17 11.81 -2.83
N GLN A 156 5.42 11.73 -3.31
CA GLN A 156 5.75 11.55 -4.72
C GLN A 156 6.52 10.25 -4.91
N ILE A 157 5.89 9.24 -5.50
CA ILE A 157 6.46 7.91 -5.70
C ILE A 157 6.45 7.61 -7.19
N ASN A 158 7.56 7.86 -7.89
CA ASN A 158 7.57 7.85 -9.36
C ASN A 158 8.74 7.04 -9.93
N ASN A 159 8.58 6.38 -11.08
CA ASN A 159 9.69 5.68 -11.76
C ASN A 159 10.40 4.61 -10.90
N ASN A 160 9.70 3.90 -10.02
CA ASN A 160 10.25 2.76 -9.26
C ASN A 160 9.63 1.45 -9.79
N PRO A 161 10.07 0.92 -10.95
CA PRO A 161 9.38 -0.15 -11.67
C PRO A 161 9.20 -1.48 -10.90
N ALA A 162 10.00 -1.73 -9.86
CA ALA A 162 9.85 -2.91 -9.00
C ALA A 162 8.96 -2.68 -7.76
N LEU A 163 8.54 -1.44 -7.49
CA LEU A 163 7.83 -1.07 -6.28
C LEU A 163 6.36 -1.49 -6.35
N ALA A 164 6.02 -2.55 -5.62
CA ALA A 164 4.67 -3.11 -5.54
C ALA A 164 4.02 -2.93 -4.16
N ILE A 165 4.80 -2.54 -3.14
CA ILE A 165 4.33 -2.35 -1.76
C ILE A 165 4.56 -0.91 -1.34
N CYS A 166 3.58 -0.05 -1.60
CA CYS A 166 3.59 1.38 -1.24
C CYS A 166 2.38 1.81 -0.40
N HIS A 167 1.39 0.92 -0.19
CA HIS A 167 0.23 1.13 0.68
C HIS A 167 0.61 0.92 2.15
N VAL A 168 1.70 1.53 2.58
CA VAL A 168 2.16 1.50 3.98
C VAL A 168 1.41 2.55 4.78
N GLN A 169 1.26 2.33 6.09
CA GLN A 169 0.46 3.20 6.96
C GLN A 169 0.71 4.71 6.74
N ALA A 170 1.98 5.16 6.68
CA ALA A 170 2.34 6.55 6.43
C ALA A 170 1.76 7.13 5.11
N VAL A 171 1.85 6.36 4.02
CA VAL A 171 1.33 6.76 2.71
C VAL A 171 -0.19 6.75 2.72
N CYS A 172 -0.79 5.73 3.34
CA CYS A 172 -2.23 5.60 3.42
C CYS A 172 -2.88 6.70 4.25
N ASP A 173 -2.31 7.05 5.40
CA ASP A 173 -2.78 8.17 6.23
C ASP A 173 -2.75 9.48 5.45
N HIS A 174 -1.65 9.76 4.74
CA HIS A 174 -1.53 10.97 3.94
C HIS A 174 -2.56 11.02 2.80
N ILE A 175 -2.71 9.94 2.03
CA ILE A 175 -3.68 9.89 0.91
C ILE A 175 -5.12 9.96 1.43
N ASN A 176 -5.45 9.26 2.53
CA ASN A 176 -6.80 9.26 3.11
C ASN A 176 -7.17 10.62 3.71
N ALA A 177 -6.18 11.40 4.14
CA ALA A 177 -6.36 12.81 4.52
C ALA A 177 -6.52 13.76 3.31
N ASN A 178 -6.60 13.24 2.08
CA ASN A 178 -6.57 14.00 0.82
C ASN A 178 -5.27 14.81 0.63
N GLY A 179 -4.16 14.32 1.16
CA GLY A 179 -2.83 14.89 0.96
C GLY A 179 -2.41 14.83 -0.52
N ALA A 180 -1.49 15.73 -0.90
CA ALA A 180 -1.03 15.82 -2.28
C ALA A 180 -0.15 14.61 -2.63
N ALA A 181 -0.61 13.75 -3.54
CA ALA A 181 0.12 12.56 -3.94
C ALA A 181 0.31 12.45 -5.47
N THR A 182 1.43 11.90 -5.90
CA THR A 182 1.65 11.45 -7.28
C THR A 182 2.25 10.06 -7.29
N ALA A 183 1.74 9.20 -8.18
CA ALA A 183 2.35 7.92 -8.48
C ALA A 183 2.25 7.63 -9.97
N TYR A 184 3.38 7.29 -10.60
CA TYR A 184 3.47 6.85 -11.99
C TYR A 184 4.74 6.03 -12.25
N GLN A 185 4.69 5.12 -13.22
CA GLN A 185 5.82 4.28 -13.62
C GLN A 185 6.39 3.41 -12.48
N ASN A 186 5.51 2.89 -11.63
CA ASN A 186 5.84 1.88 -10.62
C ASN A 186 5.20 0.52 -10.98
N ALA A 187 5.35 -0.50 -10.12
CA ALA A 187 4.65 -1.77 -10.33
C ALA A 187 3.14 -1.64 -10.05
N THR A 188 2.36 -2.61 -10.54
CA THR A 188 0.90 -2.70 -10.30
C THR A 188 0.57 -2.62 -8.82
N GLY A 189 -0.43 -1.81 -8.47
CA GLY A 189 -0.81 -1.53 -7.08
C GLY A 189 -0.16 -0.25 -6.53
N CYS A 190 0.91 0.23 -7.19
CA CYS A 190 1.62 1.46 -6.86
C CYS A 190 1.75 2.42 -8.04
N ASN A 191 1.17 2.09 -9.20
CA ASN A 191 1.45 2.81 -10.44
C ASN A 191 0.58 4.05 -10.63
N THR A 192 -0.50 4.21 -9.87
CA THR A 192 -1.33 5.43 -9.87
C THR A 192 -1.86 5.71 -8.47
N VAL A 193 -2.14 6.97 -8.14
CA VAL A 193 -2.73 7.32 -6.83
C VAL A 193 -4.05 6.57 -6.56
N PRO A 194 -4.96 6.38 -7.54
CA PRO A 194 -6.13 5.53 -7.35
C PRO A 194 -5.81 4.06 -7.02
N GLU A 195 -4.76 3.47 -7.61
CA GLU A 195 -4.31 2.12 -7.24
C GLU A 195 -3.84 2.07 -5.78
N VAL A 196 -3.01 3.05 -5.37
CA VAL A 196 -2.53 3.13 -3.99
C VAL A 196 -3.68 3.36 -3.01
N HIS A 197 -4.59 4.29 -3.31
CA HIS A 197 -5.74 4.59 -2.48
C HIS A 197 -6.68 3.39 -2.33
N ALA A 198 -6.89 2.61 -3.39
CA ALA A 198 -7.66 1.37 -3.33
C ALA A 198 -6.94 0.31 -2.48
N ALA A 199 -5.61 0.23 -2.54
CA ALA A 199 -4.83 -0.66 -1.69
C ALA A 199 -4.81 -0.22 -0.21
N CYS A 200 -4.86 1.08 0.05
CA CYS A 200 -4.97 1.67 1.39
C CYS A 200 -6.33 1.51 2.04
N ASN A 201 -7.37 1.32 1.23
CA ASN A 201 -8.74 1.10 1.70
C ASN A 201 -9.26 -0.20 1.08
N PRO A 202 -8.70 -1.36 1.50
CA PRO A 202 -9.16 -2.62 0.96
C PRO A 202 -10.66 -2.75 1.24
N PHE A 203 -11.42 -3.17 0.23
CA PHE A 203 -12.86 -3.26 0.37
C PHE A 203 -13.24 -4.47 1.25
N PRO A 204 -14.28 -4.36 2.09
CA PRO A 204 -14.78 -5.51 2.83
C PRO A 204 -15.15 -6.65 1.89
N LEU A 205 -14.66 -7.86 2.22
CA LEU A 205 -14.96 -9.09 1.49
C LEU A 205 -16.15 -9.80 2.12
N LEU A 206 -17.24 -9.86 1.38
CA LEU A 206 -18.49 -10.41 1.87
C LEU A 206 -18.59 -11.91 1.55
N ASN A 207 -18.61 -12.73 2.61
CA ASN A 207 -18.86 -14.16 2.53
C ASN A 207 -20.33 -14.42 2.88
N VAL A 208 -21.15 -14.72 1.87
CA VAL A 208 -22.59 -14.97 2.04
C VAL A 208 -22.95 -16.35 1.53
N ARG A 209 -23.85 -17.02 2.26
CA ARG A 209 -24.50 -18.25 1.79
C ARG A 209 -26.02 -18.07 1.72
N VAL A 210 -26.62 -18.49 0.61
CA VAL A 210 -28.08 -18.59 0.45
C VAL A 210 -28.45 -19.86 -0.30
N LEU A 211 -29.59 -20.43 0.03
CA LEU A 211 -30.17 -21.55 -0.72
C LEU A 211 -31.52 -21.09 -1.29
N LEU A 212 -31.64 -21.17 -2.60
CA LEU A 212 -32.90 -20.88 -3.29
C LEU A 212 -33.80 -22.12 -3.19
N GLU A 213 -35.01 -21.95 -2.66
CA GLU A 213 -35.95 -23.06 -2.44
C GLU A 213 -36.21 -23.86 -3.73
N GLY A 214 -36.40 -23.18 -4.86
CA GLY A 214 -36.72 -23.83 -6.13
C GLY A 214 -35.71 -24.89 -6.57
N PRO A 215 -34.41 -24.56 -6.72
CA PRO A 215 -33.40 -25.54 -7.10
C PRO A 215 -32.88 -26.39 -5.92
N TYR A 216 -33.21 -26.10 -4.66
CA TYR A 216 -32.63 -26.81 -3.50
C TYR A 216 -33.14 -28.24 -3.36
N ASP A 217 -32.22 -29.20 -3.29
CA ASP A 217 -32.49 -30.60 -2.97
C ASP A 217 -32.04 -30.91 -1.53
N PRO A 218 -32.98 -31.11 -0.59
CA PRO A 218 -32.66 -31.36 0.82
C PRO A 218 -32.02 -32.73 1.08
N PHE A 219 -32.09 -33.67 0.14
CA PHE A 219 -31.49 -35.00 0.31
C PHE A 219 -29.98 -35.00 0.07
N ILE A 220 -29.51 -34.15 -0.83
CA ILE A 220 -28.06 -33.99 -1.12
C ILE A 220 -27.49 -32.71 -0.50
N GLY A 221 -28.33 -31.80 -0.02
CA GLY A 221 -27.90 -30.53 0.59
C GLY A 221 -27.32 -29.54 -0.43
N LEU A 222 -27.67 -29.67 -1.71
CA LEU A 222 -27.18 -28.83 -2.81
C LEU A 222 -28.35 -28.35 -3.67
N MET A 223 -28.18 -27.22 -4.34
CA MET A 223 -29.07 -26.74 -5.38
C MET A 223 -28.80 -27.45 -6.72
N HIS A 224 -29.80 -27.54 -7.59
CA HIS A 224 -29.64 -27.92 -8.98
C HIS A 224 -29.11 -26.75 -9.82
N ASP A 225 -28.17 -27.02 -10.72
CA ASP A 225 -27.58 -26.07 -11.67
C ASP A 225 -28.13 -26.25 -13.09
N SER A 226 -29.40 -26.64 -13.22
CA SER A 226 -30.00 -27.03 -14.50
C SER A 226 -29.91 -25.91 -15.55
N LEU A 227 -30.04 -24.64 -15.14
CA LEU A 227 -29.89 -23.49 -16.03
C LEU A 227 -28.48 -23.41 -16.63
N ARG A 228 -27.44 -23.57 -15.81
CA ARG A 228 -26.04 -23.61 -16.26
C ARG A 228 -25.80 -24.80 -17.18
N SER A 229 -26.30 -25.99 -16.80
CA SER A 229 -26.18 -27.21 -17.62
C SER A 229 -26.85 -27.08 -19.00
N ALA A 230 -27.90 -26.27 -19.10
CA ALA A 230 -28.61 -25.96 -20.34
C ALA A 230 -28.01 -24.77 -21.12
N GLY A 231 -26.95 -24.12 -20.61
CA GLY A 231 -26.32 -22.96 -21.22
C GLY A 231 -27.18 -21.68 -21.15
N LEU A 232 -28.04 -21.57 -20.14
CA LEU A 232 -29.01 -20.46 -20.00
C LEU A 232 -28.59 -19.39 -18.98
N VAL A 233 -27.48 -19.58 -18.26
CA VAL A 233 -26.90 -18.55 -17.41
C VAL A 233 -26.08 -17.60 -18.30
N PRO A 234 -26.42 -16.29 -18.36
CA PRO A 234 -25.70 -15.34 -19.21
C PRO A 234 -24.29 -15.04 -18.67
N LEU A 235 -23.38 -14.64 -19.56
CA LEU A 235 -22.03 -14.20 -19.19
C LEU A 235 -22.02 -12.82 -18.54
N ALA A 236 -22.88 -11.91 -18.99
CA ALA A 236 -23.09 -10.63 -18.33
C ALA A 236 -24.20 -10.76 -17.30
N GLU A 237 -24.09 -10.02 -16.20
CA GLU A 237 -25.14 -9.96 -15.20
C GLU A 237 -26.47 -9.49 -15.83
N PRO A 238 -27.61 -10.13 -15.52
CA PRO A 238 -28.86 -9.83 -16.21
C PRO A 238 -29.63 -8.64 -15.62
N TYR A 239 -29.30 -8.18 -14.40
CA TYR A 239 -30.18 -7.29 -13.64
C TYR A 239 -30.25 -5.89 -14.23
N THR A 240 -29.17 -5.35 -14.79
CA THR A 240 -29.21 -4.05 -15.49
C THR A 240 -30.18 -4.10 -16.66
N SER A 241 -30.14 -5.17 -17.46
CA SER A 241 -31.06 -5.34 -18.60
C SER A 241 -32.53 -5.53 -18.18
N LEU A 242 -32.74 -6.04 -16.96
CA LEU A 242 -34.05 -6.21 -16.34
C LEU A 242 -34.55 -4.93 -15.64
N GLY A 243 -33.76 -3.85 -15.66
CA GLY A 243 -34.13 -2.54 -15.13
C GLY A 243 -33.82 -2.35 -13.64
N TYR A 244 -33.02 -3.22 -13.03
CA TYR A 244 -32.45 -2.94 -11.71
C TYR A 244 -31.41 -1.82 -11.84
N VAL A 245 -31.42 -0.90 -10.88
CA VAL A 245 -30.47 0.22 -10.82
C VAL A 245 -29.55 -0.03 -9.64
N HIS A 246 -28.28 -0.33 -9.94
CA HIS A 246 -27.28 -0.51 -8.91
C HIS A 246 -26.92 0.81 -8.22
N VAL A 247 -26.48 0.74 -6.97
CA VAL A 247 -26.07 1.86 -6.13
C VAL A 247 -24.63 1.66 -5.70
N GLY A 248 -23.81 2.70 -5.71
CA GLY A 248 -22.41 2.68 -5.25
C GLY A 248 -21.43 1.99 -6.20
N ASP A 249 -21.72 0.74 -6.56
CA ASP A 249 -20.96 -0.11 -7.49
C ASP A 249 -21.92 -0.95 -8.35
N GLY A 250 -21.38 -1.73 -9.28
CA GLY A 250 -22.05 -2.80 -10.01
C GLY A 250 -22.81 -2.39 -11.27
N GLY A 251 -23.44 -3.37 -11.91
CA GLY A 251 -24.25 -3.23 -13.12
C GLY A 251 -23.51 -3.47 -14.44
N ASN A 252 -22.26 -3.93 -14.39
CA ASN A 252 -21.46 -4.26 -15.58
C ASN A 252 -20.66 -5.56 -15.41
N GLU A 253 -20.96 -6.33 -14.36
CA GLU A 253 -20.27 -7.55 -14.02
C GLU A 253 -20.44 -8.58 -15.13
N SER A 254 -19.34 -9.24 -15.47
CA SER A 254 -19.34 -10.33 -16.43
C SER A 254 -18.45 -11.46 -15.93
N THR A 255 -18.92 -12.69 -16.09
CA THR A 255 -18.12 -13.90 -15.87
C THR A 255 -17.66 -14.49 -17.21
N THR A 256 -17.00 -15.64 -17.16
CA THR A 256 -16.47 -16.33 -18.33
C THR A 256 -17.12 -17.69 -18.55
N ALA A 257 -17.03 -18.20 -19.78
CA ALA A 257 -17.46 -19.57 -20.08
C ALA A 257 -16.67 -20.62 -19.27
N GLY A 258 -15.43 -20.31 -18.87
CA GLY A 258 -14.63 -21.17 -18.01
C GLY A 258 -15.23 -21.32 -16.61
N VAL A 259 -15.70 -20.22 -16.03
CA VAL A 259 -16.40 -20.22 -14.73
C VAL A 259 -17.71 -20.99 -14.83
N LEU A 260 -18.51 -20.76 -15.87
CA LEU A 260 -19.78 -21.50 -16.07
C LEU A 260 -19.58 -22.98 -16.44
N ALA A 261 -18.36 -23.41 -16.78
CA ALA A 261 -18.03 -24.81 -17.00
C ALA A 261 -17.81 -25.60 -15.71
N ALA A 262 -17.66 -24.92 -14.55
CA ALA A 262 -17.52 -25.56 -13.25
C ALA A 262 -18.69 -26.52 -12.96
N THR A 263 -18.39 -27.62 -12.26
CA THR A 263 -19.35 -28.66 -11.86
C THR A 263 -19.09 -29.05 -10.40
N GLY A 264 -19.94 -29.91 -9.81
CA GLY A 264 -19.78 -30.30 -8.41
C GLY A 264 -20.51 -29.33 -7.48
N ASN A 265 -19.91 -29.02 -6.32
CA ASN A 265 -20.50 -28.08 -5.34
C ASN A 265 -20.44 -26.63 -5.85
N ASP A 266 -19.34 -26.28 -6.52
CA ASP A 266 -19.02 -24.92 -6.95
C ASP A 266 -19.66 -24.57 -8.31
N ALA A 267 -20.53 -25.44 -8.83
CA ALA A 267 -21.20 -25.16 -10.10
C ALA A 267 -22.14 -23.95 -9.94
N ILE A 268 -22.12 -23.04 -10.91
CA ILE A 268 -22.97 -21.84 -10.86
C ILE A 268 -24.44 -22.22 -11.07
N VAL A 269 -25.31 -21.75 -10.17
CA VAL A 269 -26.76 -21.89 -10.22
C VAL A 269 -27.38 -20.75 -11.02
N ASP A 270 -27.10 -19.50 -10.64
CA ASP A 270 -27.59 -18.29 -11.32
C ASP A 270 -26.83 -17.03 -10.82
N TRP A 271 -27.18 -15.87 -11.36
CA TRP A 271 -26.80 -14.56 -10.84
C TRP A 271 -27.70 -14.09 -9.70
N VAL A 272 -27.12 -13.42 -8.72
CA VAL A 272 -27.81 -12.72 -7.62
C VAL A 272 -27.31 -11.28 -7.52
N VAL A 273 -28.07 -10.40 -6.85
CA VAL A 273 -27.59 -9.08 -6.44
C VAL A 273 -27.43 -9.07 -4.92
N LEU A 274 -26.25 -8.69 -4.47
CA LEU A 274 -25.98 -8.32 -3.09
C LEU A 274 -26.26 -6.83 -2.92
N GLU A 275 -26.97 -6.46 -1.86
CA GLU A 275 -27.17 -5.07 -1.44
C GLU A 275 -26.62 -4.93 -0.02
N LEU A 276 -25.80 -3.91 0.20
CA LEU A 276 -25.56 -3.36 1.53
C LEU A 276 -26.55 -2.24 1.77
N ARG A 277 -27.15 -2.25 2.96
CA ARG A 277 -28.15 -1.28 3.41
C ARG A 277 -27.68 -0.61 4.68
N ASP A 278 -28.06 0.66 4.83
CA ASP A 278 -27.70 1.49 5.99
C ASP A 278 -28.09 0.81 7.31
N ALA A 279 -27.22 0.90 8.32
CA ALA A 279 -27.42 0.28 9.64
C ALA A 279 -28.64 0.81 10.39
N THR A 280 -29.02 2.06 10.15
CA THR A 280 -30.06 2.77 10.89
C THR A 280 -31.38 2.81 10.12
N ASP A 281 -31.33 3.01 8.82
CA ASP A 281 -32.47 2.96 7.91
C ASP A 281 -32.28 1.86 6.84
N PRO A 282 -32.73 0.62 7.10
CA PRO A 282 -32.53 -0.49 6.18
C PRO A 282 -33.31 -0.34 4.87
N THR A 283 -34.11 0.71 4.68
CA THR A 283 -34.73 0.99 3.38
C THR A 283 -33.76 1.61 2.38
N THR A 284 -32.67 2.22 2.86
CA THR A 284 -31.63 2.85 2.06
C THR A 284 -30.57 1.83 1.65
N VAL A 285 -30.37 1.65 0.34
CA VAL A 285 -29.27 0.87 -0.23
C VAL A 285 -28.05 1.77 -0.36
N VAL A 286 -26.92 1.37 0.21
CA VAL A 286 -25.66 2.14 0.17
C VAL A 286 -24.71 1.62 -0.91
N ASN A 287 -24.76 0.31 -1.19
CA ASN A 287 -24.00 -0.32 -2.25
C ASN A 287 -24.75 -1.56 -2.76
N SER A 288 -24.58 -1.91 -4.03
CA SER A 288 -25.06 -3.17 -4.57
C SER A 288 -24.13 -3.72 -5.64
N ARG A 289 -23.99 -5.04 -5.72
CA ARG A 289 -23.14 -5.71 -6.69
C ARG A 289 -23.76 -7.02 -7.17
N SER A 290 -23.66 -7.31 -8.47
CA SER A 290 -24.09 -8.58 -9.04
C SER A 290 -23.02 -9.65 -8.83
N ALA A 291 -23.42 -10.84 -8.39
CA ALA A 291 -22.53 -11.94 -8.01
C ALA A 291 -23.09 -13.30 -8.47
N LEU A 292 -22.28 -14.35 -8.36
CA LEU A 292 -22.63 -15.71 -8.78
C LEU A 292 -23.00 -16.57 -7.57
N LEU A 293 -24.11 -17.32 -7.69
CA LEU A 293 -24.53 -18.28 -6.67
C LEU A 293 -24.08 -19.69 -7.05
N GLN A 294 -23.40 -20.41 -6.15
CA GLN A 294 -22.95 -21.79 -6.32
C GLN A 294 -23.95 -22.80 -5.74
N ARG A 295 -23.83 -24.09 -6.12
CA ARG A 295 -24.83 -25.12 -5.72
C ARG A 295 -24.86 -25.40 -4.23
N ASP A 296 -23.76 -25.24 -3.52
CA ASP A 296 -23.72 -25.37 -2.06
C ASP A 296 -24.18 -24.11 -1.31
N GLY A 297 -24.52 -23.06 -2.05
CA GLY A 297 -25.10 -21.82 -1.55
C GLY A 297 -24.11 -20.69 -1.40
N ASP A 298 -22.82 -20.90 -1.64
CA ASP A 298 -21.82 -19.83 -1.64
C ASP A 298 -22.14 -18.78 -2.71
N ILE A 299 -22.09 -17.50 -2.32
CA ILE A 299 -22.11 -16.38 -3.25
C ILE A 299 -20.67 -15.91 -3.44
N VAL A 300 -20.21 -15.95 -4.69
CA VAL A 300 -18.83 -15.64 -5.10
C VAL A 300 -18.82 -14.54 -6.16
N ASP A 301 -17.68 -13.86 -6.30
CA ASP A 301 -17.47 -12.87 -7.36
C ASP A 301 -17.44 -13.55 -8.74
N THR A 302 -17.30 -12.74 -9.78
CA THR A 302 -17.32 -13.11 -11.20
C THR A 302 -16.25 -14.11 -11.63
N ASP A 303 -15.22 -14.32 -10.80
CA ASP A 303 -14.20 -15.35 -10.98
C ASP A 303 -14.68 -16.76 -10.60
N GLY A 304 -15.84 -16.86 -9.94
CA GLY A 304 -16.44 -18.11 -9.51
C GLY A 304 -15.85 -18.71 -8.23
N SER A 305 -15.03 -17.97 -7.48
CA SER A 305 -14.38 -18.49 -6.27
C SER A 305 -14.12 -17.46 -5.16
N SER A 306 -13.81 -16.21 -5.52
CA SER A 306 -13.48 -15.19 -4.52
C SER A 306 -14.73 -14.72 -3.77
N PRO A 307 -14.63 -14.36 -2.47
CA PRO A 307 -15.68 -13.60 -1.81
C PRO A 307 -15.97 -12.30 -2.55
N VAL A 308 -17.17 -11.75 -2.38
CA VAL A 308 -17.57 -10.56 -3.12
C VAL A 308 -17.01 -9.30 -2.46
N ALA A 309 -16.22 -8.52 -3.20
CA ALA A 309 -15.74 -7.23 -2.73
C ALA A 309 -16.86 -6.17 -2.79
N MET A 310 -17.13 -5.51 -1.66
CA MET A 310 -18.15 -4.45 -1.59
C MET A 310 -17.47 -3.08 -1.45
N MET A 311 -17.64 -2.21 -2.44
CA MET A 311 -17.03 -0.87 -2.42
C MET A 311 -17.75 0.08 -1.45
N VAL A 312 -17.53 -0.13 -0.16
CA VAL A 312 -18.05 0.66 0.96
C VAL A 312 -16.97 0.90 2.01
N PRO A 313 -17.08 1.97 2.82
CA PRO A 313 -16.21 2.15 3.98
C PRO A 313 -16.55 1.16 5.09
N ASP A 314 -15.64 1.06 6.07
CA ASP A 314 -15.82 0.27 7.28
C ASP A 314 -17.01 0.79 8.10
N ASP A 315 -18.05 -0.04 8.23
CA ASP A 315 -19.23 0.27 9.03
C ASP A 315 -20.08 -0.99 9.28
N ASP A 316 -21.13 -0.84 10.07
CA ASP A 316 -22.20 -1.79 10.20
C ASP A 316 -23.17 -1.69 9.01
N TYR A 317 -23.53 -2.84 8.42
CA TYR A 317 -24.49 -2.89 7.32
C TYR A 317 -25.52 -4.00 7.50
N HIS A 318 -26.75 -3.76 7.04
CA HIS A 318 -27.66 -4.84 6.70
C HIS A 318 -27.27 -5.44 5.35
N VAL A 319 -27.22 -6.76 5.26
CA VAL A 319 -26.90 -7.47 4.03
C VAL A 319 -28.18 -8.05 3.45
N ALA A 320 -28.50 -7.70 2.21
CA ALA A 320 -29.63 -8.27 1.48
C ALA A 320 -29.17 -9.01 0.22
N VAL A 321 -29.86 -10.10 -0.09
CA VAL A 321 -29.66 -10.90 -1.30
C VAL A 321 -30.93 -10.90 -2.11
N LYS A 322 -30.80 -10.57 -3.39
CA LYS A 322 -31.90 -10.51 -4.34
C LYS A 322 -31.66 -11.47 -5.47
N HIS A 323 -32.72 -12.16 -5.85
CA HIS A 323 -32.72 -13.04 -6.99
C HIS A 323 -33.96 -12.74 -7.84
N ARG A 324 -33.82 -12.76 -9.16
CA ARG A 324 -34.89 -12.38 -10.13
C ARG A 324 -36.21 -13.13 -9.96
N ASN A 325 -36.17 -14.35 -9.45
CA ASN A 325 -37.34 -15.24 -9.30
C ASN A 325 -37.64 -15.66 -7.85
N HIS A 326 -36.92 -15.14 -6.85
CA HIS A 326 -37.17 -15.45 -5.44
C HIS A 326 -37.39 -14.17 -4.64
N LEU A 327 -38.09 -14.28 -3.51
CA LEU A 327 -38.25 -13.16 -2.60
C LEU A 327 -36.86 -12.76 -2.05
N ALA A 328 -36.59 -11.46 -2.03
CA ALA A 328 -35.39 -10.93 -1.42
C ALA A 328 -35.34 -11.25 0.08
N VAL A 329 -34.15 -11.55 0.59
CA VAL A 329 -33.90 -11.77 2.02
C VAL A 329 -32.88 -10.77 2.52
N MET A 330 -32.96 -10.40 3.79
CA MET A 330 -32.05 -9.46 4.44
C MET A 330 -31.72 -9.95 5.85
N THR A 331 -30.52 -9.67 6.33
CA THR A 331 -30.13 -9.95 7.71
C THR A 331 -31.02 -9.18 8.71
N GLY A 332 -31.39 -9.85 9.81
CA GLY A 332 -32.20 -9.23 10.87
C GLY A 332 -31.43 -8.25 11.76
N GLN A 333 -30.12 -8.45 11.88
CA GLN A 333 -29.18 -7.50 12.50
C GLN A 333 -28.18 -6.98 11.46
N THR A 334 -27.49 -5.91 11.81
CA THR A 334 -26.33 -5.42 11.07
C THR A 334 -25.11 -6.31 11.31
N TRP A 335 -24.15 -6.22 10.40
CA TRP A 335 -22.84 -6.86 10.50
C TRP A 335 -21.77 -5.81 10.24
N ALA A 336 -20.77 -5.75 11.11
CA ALA A 336 -19.58 -4.94 10.90
C ALA A 336 -18.81 -5.52 9.72
N LEU A 337 -18.58 -4.69 8.70
CA LEU A 337 -17.77 -5.02 7.55
C LEU A 337 -16.53 -4.13 7.56
N SER A 338 -15.36 -4.77 7.54
CA SER A 338 -14.06 -4.14 7.36
C SER A 338 -13.26 -4.95 6.34
N PRO A 339 -12.24 -4.38 5.70
CA PRO A 339 -11.20 -5.17 5.04
C PRO A 339 -10.68 -6.27 5.98
N GLY A 340 -10.46 -7.45 5.39
CA GLY A 340 -9.90 -8.62 6.08
C GLY A 340 -8.38 -8.65 6.06
#